data_AF-A0A958EKX4-F1
#
_entry.id   AF-A0A958EKX4-F1
#
_cell.length_a   1.000
_cell.length_b   1.000
_cell.length_c   1.000
_cell.angle_alpha   90.00
_cell.angle_beta   90.00
_cell.angle_gamma   90.00
#
_symmetry.space_group_name_H-M   'P 1'
#
loop_
_entity.id
_entity.type
_entity.pdbx_description
1 polymer ?
#
loop_
_entity_poly.entity_id
_entity_poly.type
_entity_poly.pdbx_seq_one_letter_code
_entity_poly.pdbx_strand_id
1 'polypeptide(L)' 'LPYSRLHESEADQMGLIFMAMAGYDPNEAPKFWERMKAQSGGQSPPEFLSTHPSPDTRIADLKAQIPEAMTYFNQH' A
#
# COMPACT_ATOMS: atom_id res chain seq x y z
N LEU A 1 9.50 -10.49 12.13
CA LEU A 1 10.91 -10.49 11.66
C LEU A 1 11.07 -9.43 10.56
N PRO A 2 12.24 -8.76 10.45
CA PRO A 2 12.48 -7.68 9.47
C PRO A 2 12.26 -8.10 8.01
N TYR A 3 12.50 -9.38 7.68
CA TYR A 3 12.24 -9.95 6.35
C TYR A 3 10.77 -9.82 5.90
N SER A 4 9.82 -9.88 6.84
CA SER A 4 8.38 -9.74 6.53
C SER A 4 8.07 -8.33 5.98
N ARG A 5 8.65 -7.29 6.60
CA ARG A 5 8.36 -5.90 6.25
C ARG A 5 8.90 -5.53 4.87
N LEU A 6 10.10 -6.03 4.53
CA LEU A 6 10.68 -5.82 3.21
C LEU A 6 9.81 -6.48 2.13
N HIS A 7 9.39 -7.73 2.34
CA HIS A 7 8.53 -8.44 1.40
C HIS A 7 7.17 -7.76 1.22
N GLU A 8 6.62 -7.16 2.27
CA GLU A 8 5.36 -6.42 2.17
C GLU A 8 5.50 -5.09 1.43
N SER A 9 6.59 -4.35 1.66
CA SER A 9 6.87 -3.12 0.89
C SER A 9 7.09 -3.42 -0.59
N GLU A 10 7.79 -4.52 -0.91
CA GLU A 10 7.96 -5.01 -2.28
C GLU A 10 6.62 -5.44 -2.89
N ALA A 11 5.79 -6.17 -2.13
CA ALA A 11 4.46 -6.58 -2.59
C ALA A 11 3.54 -5.38 -2.85
N ASP A 12 3.54 -4.36 -1.98
CA ASP A 12 2.77 -3.13 -2.15
C ASP A 12 3.22 -2.35 -3.42
N GLN A 13 4.53 -2.26 -3.65
CA GLN A 13 5.10 -1.63 -4.85
C GLN A 13 4.69 -2.37 -6.13
N MET A 14 4.88 -3.69 -6.18
CA MET A 14 4.50 -4.50 -7.34
C MET A 14 3.00 -4.45 -7.57
N GLY A 15 2.20 -4.44 -6.50
CA GLY A 15 0.74 -4.28 -6.58
C GLY A 15 0.33 -2.98 -7.28
N LEU A 16 0.95 -1.85 -6.95
CA LEU A 16 0.69 -0.57 -7.62
C LEU A 16 1.05 -0.60 -9.10
N ILE A 17 2.17 -1.21 -9.46
CA ILE A 17 2.60 -1.37 -10.86
C ILE A 17 1.60 -2.25 -11.62
N PHE A 18 1.16 -3.36 -11.04
CA PHE A 18 0.16 -4.24 -11.68
C PHE A 18 -1.20 -3.56 -11.84
N MET A 19 -1.63 -2.76 -10.86
CA MET A 19 -2.83 -1.92 -10.99
C MET A 19 -2.70 -0.98 -12.19
N ALA A 20 -1.58 -0.26 -12.26
CA ALA A 20 -1.30 0.68 -13.34
C ALA A 20 -1.32 0.00 -14.72
N MET A 21 -0.61 -1.12 -14.87
CA MET A 21 -0.57 -1.91 -16.11
C MET A 21 -1.95 -2.46 -16.50
N ALA A 22 -2.80 -2.77 -15.52
CA ALA A 22 -4.16 -3.23 -15.74
C ALA A 22 -5.17 -2.09 -16.02
N GLY A 23 -4.72 -0.83 -16.07
CA GLY A 23 -5.58 0.33 -16.33
C GLY A 23 -6.37 0.81 -15.11
N TYR A 24 -6.01 0.35 -13.90
CA TYR A 24 -6.55 0.88 -12.65
C TYR A 24 -5.67 2.00 -12.12
N ASP A 25 -6.28 3.10 -11.68
CA ASP A 25 -5.57 4.24 -11.09
C ASP A 25 -4.89 3.82 -9.76
N PRO A 26 -3.54 3.83 -9.69
CA PRO A 26 -2.79 3.50 -8.47
C PRO A 26 -3.14 4.40 -7.27
N ASN A 27 -3.68 5.60 -7.49
CA ASN A 27 -4.13 6.49 -6.43
C ASN A 27 -5.32 5.94 -5.62
N GLU A 28 -6.00 4.89 -6.10
CA GLU A 28 -7.09 4.24 -5.36
C GLU A 28 -6.59 3.33 -4.24
N ALA A 29 -5.36 2.82 -4.31
CA ALA A 29 -4.78 1.94 -3.30
C ALA A 29 -4.68 2.59 -1.90
N PRO A 30 -4.09 3.78 -1.70
CA PRO A 30 -4.07 4.41 -0.38
C PRO A 30 -5.48 4.75 0.13
N LYS A 31 -6.42 5.12 -0.75
CA LYS A 31 -7.82 5.41 -0.38
C LYS A 31 -8.54 4.16 0.15
N PHE A 32 -8.22 2.99 -0.39
CA PHE A 32 -8.72 1.72 0.15
C PHE A 32 -8.25 1.48 1.58
N TRP A 33 -6.95 1.69 1.84
CA TRP A 33 -6.39 1.54 3.19
C TRP A 33 -6.90 2.60 4.17
N GLU A 34 -7.12 3.83 3.74
CA GLU A 34 -7.76 4.88 4.54
C GLU A 34 -9.18 4.47 4.98
N ARG A 35 -9.97 3.91 4.06
CA ARG A 35 -11.31 3.36 4.38
C ARG A 35 -11.25 2.18 5.35
N MET A 36 -10.31 1.26 5.14
CA MET A 36 -10.12 0.11 6.02
C MET A 36 -9.71 0.56 7.44
N LYS A 37 -8.80 1.53 7.55
CA LYS A 37 -8.42 2.14 8.82
C LYS A 37 -9.62 2.75 9.51
N ALA A 38 -10.43 3.54 8.80
CA ALA A 38 -11.63 4.17 9.35
C ALA A 38 -12.64 3.13 9.88
N GLN A 39 -12.81 2.01 9.18
CA GLN A 39 -13.71 0.92 9.60
C GLN A 39 -13.20 0.13 10.82
N SER A 40 -11.88 0.06 11.02
CA SER A 40 -11.29 -0.63 12.18
C SER A 40 -11.56 0.06 13.52
N GLY A 41 -12.14 1.28 13.52
CA GLY A 41 -12.47 2.03 14.74
C GLY A 41 -11.27 2.39 15.59
N GLY A 42 -10.05 2.40 15.03
CA GLY A 42 -8.80 2.61 15.77
C GLY A 42 -8.33 1.38 16.57
N GLN A 43 -9.02 0.24 16.48
CA GLN A 43 -8.57 -1.02 17.05
C GLN A 43 -7.65 -1.73 16.06
N SER A 44 -6.40 -1.28 15.99
CA SER A 44 -5.33 -2.03 15.31
C SER A 44 -4.33 -2.51 16.37
N PRO A 45 -3.90 -3.78 16.36
CA PRO A 45 -2.83 -4.22 17.23
C PRO A 45 -1.59 -3.34 16.99
N PRO A 46 -0.85 -2.95 18.05
CA PRO A 46 0.40 -2.22 17.90
C PRO A 46 1.31 -2.88 16.85
N GLU A 47 1.94 -2.08 16.00
CA GLU A 47 2.72 -2.56 14.85
C GLU A 47 3.86 -3.53 15.23
N PHE A 48 4.35 -3.45 16.46
CA PHE A 48 5.34 -4.38 17.01
C PHE A 48 4.78 -5.80 17.28
N LEU A 49 3.47 -5.91 17.53
CA LEU A 49 2.76 -7.17 17.78
C LEU A 49 2.15 -7.79 16.51
N SER A 50 2.13 -7.04 15.40
CA SER A 50 1.62 -7.51 14.11
C SER A 50 2.73 -8.07 13.22
N THR A 51 2.39 -9.09 12.41
CA THR A 51 3.25 -9.59 11.33
C THR A 51 3.21 -8.70 10.08
N HIS A 52 2.32 -7.70 10.07
CA HIS A 52 2.09 -6.74 8.99
C HIS A 52 2.28 -5.29 9.50
N PRO A 53 2.74 -4.32 8.68
CA PRO A 53 2.87 -2.91 9.06
C PRO A 53 1.51 -2.32 9.42
N SER A 54 1.53 -1.23 10.17
CA SER A 54 0.31 -0.51 10.50
C SER A 54 -0.31 0.07 9.23
N PRO A 55 -1.65 0.27 9.19
CA PRO A 55 -2.30 0.94 8.08
C PRO A 55 -1.67 2.29 7.73
N ASP A 56 -1.17 3.04 8.72
CA ASP A 56 -0.56 4.35 8.50
C ASP A 56 0.77 4.28 7.76
N THR A 57 1.66 3.39 8.19
CA THR A 57 2.94 3.15 7.51
C THR A 57 2.69 2.72 6.06
N ARG A 58 1.76 1.78 5.84
CA ARG A 58 1.40 1.31 4.50
C ARG A 58 0.82 2.42 3.62
N ILE A 59 -0.06 3.27 4.14
CA ILE A 59 -0.62 4.41 3.39
C ILE A 59 0.50 5.37 2.96
N ALA A 60 1.45 5.66 3.84
CA ALA A 60 2.58 6.54 3.53
C ALA A 60 3.49 5.94 2.46
N ASP A 61 3.82 4.66 2.57
CA ASP A 61 4.68 3.95 1.61
C ASP A 61 4.03 3.88 0.23
N LEU A 62 2.74 3.52 0.16
CA LEU A 62 1.97 3.52 -1.09
C LEU A 62 1.99 4.90 -1.75
N LYS A 63 1.77 5.97 -0.98
CA LYS A 63 1.82 7.35 -1.50
C LYS A 63 3.20 7.70 -2.08
N ALA A 64 4.27 7.22 -1.46
CA ALA A 64 5.64 7.43 -1.95
C ALA A 64 5.94 6.65 -3.24
N GLN A 65 5.30 5.50 -3.46
CA GLN A 65 5.51 4.63 -4.62
C GLN A 65 4.63 4.98 -5.83
N ILE A 66 3.53 5.72 -5.64
CA ILE A 66 2.63 6.14 -6.73
C ILE A 66 3.35 6.79 -7.93
N PRO A 67 4.32 7.72 -7.76
CA PRO A 67 5.01 8.33 -8.90
C PRO A 67 5.64 7.31 -9.85
N GLU A 68 6.19 6.21 -9.32
CA GLU A 68 6.74 5.13 -10.13
C GLU A 68 5.62 4.36 -10.84
N ALA A 69 4.58 3.94 -10.11
CA ALA A 69 3.47 3.20 -10.69
C ALA A 69 2.75 3.99 -11.81
N MET A 70 2.61 5.31 -11.66
CA MET A 70 2.01 6.20 -12.66
C MET A 70 2.79 6.21 -13.98
N THR A 71 4.07 5.85 -13.99
CA THR A 71 4.83 5.70 -15.24
C THR A 71 4.30 4.56 -16.11
N TYR A 72 3.67 3.54 -15.53
CA TYR A 72 3.07 2.40 -16.24
C TYR A 72 1.61 2.67 -16.62
N PHE A 73 0.90 3.52 -15.87
CA PHE A 73 -0.51 3.85 -16.14
C PHE A 73 -0.67 4.69 -17.41
N ASN A 74 0.26 5.62 -17.66
CA ASN A 74 0.22 6.53 -18.81
C ASN A 74 0.78 5.94 -20.12
N GLN A 75 1.20 4.66 -20.11
CA GLN A 75 1.74 3.98 -21.30
C GLN A 75 0.65 3.31 -22.14
N HIS A 76 -0.62 3.38 -21.74
CA HIS A 76 -1.79 2.78 -22.41
C HIS A 76 -2.84 3.86 -22.66
#